data_AF-I1L8A3-F1
#
_entry.id   AF-I1L8A3-F1
#
_cell.length_a   1.000
_cell.length_b   1.000
_cell.length_c   1.000
_cell.angle_alpha   90.00
_cell.angle_beta   90.00
_cell.angle_gamma   90.00
#
_symmetry.space_group_name_H-M   'P 1'
#
loop_
_entity.id
_entity.type
_entity.pdbx_description
1 polymer ?
#
loop_
_entity_poly.entity_id
_entity_poly.type
_entity_poly.pdbx_seq_one_letter_code
_entity_poly.pdbx_strand_id
1 'polypeptide(L)'
;MSKIRLCQRILLLSLFFLSVVAPLVFVSHRLNLLTLLGRREFLEDLYRATYRGDTLKLNAVEQEGADGLEEPNQVVYTEKDFASTISYYSEKNNDFKESGIAGYRTTTLERNGFNPDKGQRQGAQQNELSFMAQGRNIHDSQRMSEKNIQVTNKKVQEIKDQVILAKAYLKIAPPSSNLRLRDLEQLTREMELAVGEATQDSDLSTSALQKMRHMEASLSKVYRAFPDCSAVGAKLHTMLRQAEEQVRSQRHQATYLVHLAARTAPKGLHCLSMRLTAEYFALRPEERKLPNENKIYHPDLYHYAVFSDNVLACAAVVNSTISTAKEQEKLVFHVLTKSLNLPAISMWFLINPPAKATVHILSIDNFEWSSKYNTYQENNSSYPRFTSELNYLHFYLPDIFPALNKIVLLDHDVVVQQDLSELWNINMKGNVIGAVGTCQEGKIPFYRIDMFINLSDPLIGKRFDANACTWAFGMNLFDLQQWRRHNLTAVYQNYVQMGLWNIGSLPLGWLTFYNKTELLDRQWHVLGLGYSSDVDRNEIEQASVIHYDGLRKPWLDIAMGRYKSYWTKFLNFDNIFLQQCNLQA
;
A
#
# COMPACT_ATOMS: atom_id res chain seq x y z
N MET A 1 -21.46 52.21 32.74
CA MET A 1 -20.30 51.36 32.40
C MET A 1 -20.64 49.90 32.03
N SER A 2 -21.75 49.29 32.45
CA SER A 2 -22.03 47.86 32.21
C SER A 2 -22.23 47.47 30.73
N LYS A 3 -23.02 48.24 29.96
CA LYS A 3 -23.34 47.92 28.55
C LYS A 3 -22.10 47.80 27.64
N ILE A 4 -21.07 48.63 27.86
CA ILE A 4 -19.83 48.60 27.05
C ILE A 4 -19.05 47.30 27.25
N ARG A 5 -18.94 46.84 28.52
CA ARG A 5 -18.29 45.55 28.85
C ARG A 5 -19.05 44.35 28.28
N LEU A 6 -20.38 44.45 28.12
CA LEU A 6 -21.20 43.42 27.48
C LEU A 6 -20.91 43.34 25.98
N CYS A 7 -20.90 44.47 25.25
CA CYS A 7 -20.52 44.50 23.84
C CYS A 7 -19.08 43.98 23.60
N GLN A 8 -18.12 44.34 24.45
CA GLN A 8 -16.74 43.84 24.33
C GLN A 8 -16.66 42.32 24.50
N ARG A 9 -17.43 41.73 25.43
CA ARG A 9 -17.49 40.26 25.59
C ARG A 9 -18.13 39.58 24.38
N ILE A 10 -19.19 40.15 23.81
CA ILE A 10 -19.83 39.61 22.60
C ILE A 10 -18.87 39.67 21.40
N LEU A 11 -18.15 40.79 21.23
CA LEU A 11 -17.15 40.95 20.15
C LEU A 11 -16.00 39.94 20.29
N LEU A 12 -15.47 39.76 21.50
CA LEU A 12 -14.42 38.77 21.77
C LEU A 12 -14.90 37.33 21.51
N LEU A 13 -16.13 37.00 21.91
CA LEU A 13 -16.73 35.69 21.63
C LEU A 13 -16.97 35.47 20.13
N SER A 14 -17.41 36.49 19.38
CA SER A 14 -17.60 36.36 17.93
C SER A 14 -16.26 36.22 17.19
N LEU A 15 -15.24 36.96 17.61
CA LEU A 15 -13.88 36.82 17.08
C LEU A 15 -13.28 35.45 17.40
N PHE A 16 -13.48 34.91 18.60
CA PHE A 16 -13.05 33.56 18.98
C PHE A 16 -13.80 32.47 18.20
N PHE A 17 -15.09 32.66 17.94
CA PHE A 17 -15.87 31.74 17.11
C PHE A 17 -15.37 31.73 15.65
N LEU A 18 -15.04 32.90 15.10
CA LEU A 18 -14.47 33.05 13.76
C LEU A 18 -13.01 32.54 13.65
N SER A 19 -12.19 32.69 14.68
CA SER A 19 -10.76 32.32 14.64
C SER A 19 -10.45 30.91 15.12
N VAL A 20 -11.32 30.29 15.93
CA VAL A 20 -11.10 28.95 16.51
C VAL A 20 -12.17 27.96 16.06
N VAL A 21 -13.46 28.30 16.21
CA VAL A 21 -14.55 27.35 15.94
C VAL A 21 -14.77 27.16 14.44
N ALA A 22 -14.77 28.22 13.64
CA ALA A 22 -14.94 28.11 12.19
C ALA A 22 -13.84 27.23 11.54
N PRO A 23 -12.53 27.43 11.80
CA PRO A 23 -11.51 26.51 11.32
C PRO A 23 -11.72 25.05 11.76
N LEU A 24 -12.09 24.79 13.02
CA LEU A 24 -12.36 23.43 13.50
C LEU A 24 -13.56 22.78 12.78
N VAL A 25 -14.64 23.52 12.54
CA VAL A 25 -15.83 23.04 11.82
C VAL A 25 -15.51 22.79 10.34
N PHE A 26 -14.79 23.70 9.68
CA PHE A 26 -14.38 23.53 8.28
C PHE A 26 -13.37 22.38 8.10
N VAL A 27 -12.43 22.19 9.02
CA VAL A 27 -11.49 21.04 9.02
C VAL A 27 -12.24 19.73 9.28
N SER A 28 -13.21 19.71 10.20
CA SER A 28 -14.05 18.54 10.45
C SER A 28 -14.87 18.15 9.22
N HIS A 29 -15.48 19.12 8.51
CA HIS A 29 -16.21 18.83 7.27
C HIS A 29 -15.29 18.34 6.14
N ARG A 30 -14.04 18.84 6.05
CA ARG A 30 -13.04 18.36 5.07
C ARG A 30 -12.58 16.91 5.32
N LEU A 31 -12.66 16.43 6.56
CA LEU A 31 -12.34 15.03 6.91
C LEU A 31 -13.50 14.07 6.63
N ASN A 32 -14.74 14.55 6.57
CA ASN A 32 -15.91 13.74 6.20
C ASN A 32 -15.94 13.34 4.71
N LEU A 33 -15.06 13.89 3.89
CA LEU A 33 -15.01 13.68 2.44
C LEU A 33 -14.33 12.34 2.05
N LEU A 34 -13.57 11.73 2.95
CA LEU A 34 -12.99 10.41 2.77
C LEU A 34 -13.84 9.36 3.49
N THR A 35 -13.95 8.17 2.91
CA THR A 35 -14.56 7.03 3.63
C THR A 35 -13.62 6.53 4.74
N LEU A 36 -14.07 5.60 5.60
CA LEU A 36 -13.19 5.02 6.62
C LEU A 36 -11.97 4.31 6.00
N LEU A 37 -12.13 3.73 4.80
CA LEU A 37 -11.07 3.02 4.11
C LEU A 37 -10.13 3.97 3.36
N GLY A 38 -10.69 4.90 2.59
CA GLY A 38 -9.94 6.01 2.00
C GLY A 38 -9.16 6.78 3.06
N ARG A 39 -9.72 6.95 4.26
CA ARG A 39 -9.04 7.54 5.43
C ARG A 39 -7.93 6.65 6.00
N ARG A 40 -7.96 5.32 5.88
CA ARG A 40 -6.87 4.43 6.32
C ARG A 40 -5.68 4.46 5.35
N GLU A 41 -5.92 4.34 4.05
CA GLU A 41 -4.85 4.44 3.04
C GLU A 41 -4.34 5.88 2.93
N PHE A 42 -5.20 6.89 3.04
CA PHE A 42 -4.78 8.28 3.20
C PHE A 42 -4.02 8.51 4.51
N LEU A 43 -4.29 7.76 5.59
CA LEU A 43 -3.49 7.81 6.82
C LEU A 43 -2.13 7.11 6.66
N GLU A 44 -1.95 6.15 5.75
CA GLU A 44 -0.60 5.68 5.37
C GLU A 44 0.21 6.85 4.77
N ASP A 45 -0.41 7.69 3.94
CA ASP A 45 0.18 8.93 3.45
C ASP A 45 0.30 10.03 4.53
N LEU A 46 -0.64 10.11 5.49
CA LEU A 46 -0.74 11.18 6.50
C LEU A 46 -0.28 10.85 7.93
N TYR A 47 0.27 9.68 8.25
CA TYR A 47 0.77 9.36 9.60
C TYR A 47 2.02 10.18 9.97
N ARG A 48 1.76 11.45 10.27
CA ARG A 48 2.71 12.57 10.35
C ARG A 48 2.38 13.53 11.50
N ALA A 49 1.19 13.42 12.11
CA ALA A 49 0.73 14.33 13.16
C ALA A 49 -0.21 13.66 14.18
N THR A 50 0.32 12.74 15.01
CA THR A 50 -0.29 12.35 16.30
C THR A 50 0.72 11.76 17.29
N TYR A 51 1.84 12.47 17.53
CA TYR A 51 2.69 12.22 18.71
C TYR A 51 3.10 13.54 19.39
N ARG A 52 2.14 14.14 20.10
CA ARG A 52 2.40 14.89 21.34
C ARG A 52 1.13 14.90 22.16
N GLY A 53 1.18 14.31 23.35
CA GLY A 53 -0.01 14.06 24.15
C GLY A 53 -0.01 12.78 24.97
N ASP A 54 1.08 12.01 25.00
CA ASP A 54 1.38 11.16 26.16
C ASP A 54 2.89 10.87 26.25
N THR A 55 3.49 11.27 27.37
CA THR A 55 4.83 10.83 27.76
C THR A 55 4.74 9.41 28.31
N LEU A 56 4.67 8.43 27.41
CA LEU A 56 5.15 7.09 27.76
C LEU A 56 6.63 7.24 28.12
N LYS A 57 6.93 7.11 29.41
CA LYS A 57 8.30 6.99 29.91
C LYS A 57 8.93 5.81 29.18
N LEU A 58 9.82 6.10 28.25
CA LEU A 58 10.89 5.19 27.91
C LEU A 58 11.66 5.00 29.22
N ASN A 59 11.42 3.88 29.91
CA ASN A 59 12.34 3.42 30.93
C ASN A 59 13.65 3.17 30.17
N ALA A 60 14.63 4.03 30.40
CA ALA A 60 15.98 3.77 29.95
C ALA A 60 16.38 2.41 30.52
N VAL A 61 16.69 1.46 29.65
CA VAL A 61 17.44 0.28 30.06
C VAL A 61 18.79 0.83 30.51
N GLU A 62 19.09 0.69 31.80
CA GLU A 62 20.41 1.06 32.32
C GLU A 62 21.44 0.23 31.57
N GLN A 63 22.44 0.90 31.00
CA GLN A 63 23.58 0.22 30.39
C GLN A 63 24.44 -0.35 31.50
N GLU A 64 24.14 -1.58 31.93
CA GLU A 64 25.13 -2.39 32.64
C GLU A 64 26.34 -2.64 31.71
N GLY A 65 27.51 -2.71 32.34
CA GLY A 65 28.80 -2.53 31.66
C GLY A 65 29.12 -3.61 30.63
N ALA A 66 29.94 -3.22 29.66
CA ALA A 66 30.50 -4.14 28.68
C ALA A 66 31.46 -5.14 29.35
N ASP A 67 31.05 -6.41 29.39
CA ASP A 67 31.96 -7.55 29.34
C ASP A 67 31.37 -8.61 28.39
N GLY A 68 32.24 -9.40 27.76
CA GLY A 68 31.97 -10.03 26.45
C GLY A 68 30.76 -10.97 26.36
N LEU A 69 29.99 -10.82 25.27
CA LEU A 69 28.97 -11.77 24.82
C LEU A 69 29.19 -12.11 23.34
N GLU A 70 29.08 -13.39 23.00
CA GLU A 70 29.20 -13.90 21.63
C GLU A 70 28.06 -13.40 20.73
N GLU A 71 28.30 -13.39 19.40
CA GLU A 71 27.26 -13.03 18.43
C GLU A 71 26.06 -14.00 18.50
N PRO A 72 24.82 -13.49 18.52
CA PRO A 72 23.64 -14.35 18.49
C PRO A 72 23.47 -14.99 17.11
N ASN A 73 23.18 -16.29 17.08
CA ASN A 73 22.95 -17.06 15.85
C ASN A 73 21.92 -16.39 14.93
N GLN A 74 22.25 -16.31 13.63
CA GLN A 74 21.32 -15.87 12.58
C GLN A 74 20.15 -16.86 12.44
N VAL A 75 19.04 -16.59 13.13
CA VAL A 75 17.74 -17.21 12.81
C VAL A 75 17.12 -16.44 11.65
N VAL A 76 17.35 -16.95 10.44
CA VAL A 76 16.71 -16.45 9.21
C VAL A 76 15.22 -16.79 9.26
N TYR A 77 14.39 -15.80 9.57
CA TYR A 77 12.93 -15.91 9.40
C TYR A 77 12.62 -15.98 7.90
N THR A 78 12.04 -17.10 7.45
CA THR A 78 11.63 -17.28 6.06
C THR A 78 10.29 -16.57 5.80
N GLU A 79 10.18 -15.89 4.65
CA GLU A 79 9.10 -14.92 4.33
C GLU A 79 7.65 -15.47 4.25
N LYS A 80 7.40 -16.74 4.61
CA LYS A 80 6.09 -17.38 4.39
C LYS A 80 4.98 -16.94 5.35
N ASP A 81 5.31 -16.50 6.56
CA ASP A 81 4.32 -16.33 7.63
C ASP A 81 3.67 -14.93 7.74
N PHE A 82 4.09 -13.97 6.91
CA PHE A 82 3.54 -12.60 6.91
C PHE A 82 2.56 -12.30 5.77
N ALA A 83 2.39 -13.18 4.78
CA ALA A 83 1.60 -12.91 3.57
C ALA A 83 0.06 -12.98 3.77
N SER A 84 -0.44 -13.55 4.88
CA SER A 84 -1.84 -14.02 4.95
C SER A 84 -2.81 -13.20 5.82
N THR A 85 -2.39 -12.07 6.43
CA THR A 85 -3.24 -11.31 7.39
C THR A 85 -3.49 -9.85 7.02
N ILE A 86 -4.01 -9.61 5.81
CA ILE A 86 -4.91 -8.47 5.53
C ILE A 86 -6.22 -9.00 4.94
N SER A 87 -6.97 -9.74 5.76
CA SER A 87 -8.37 -10.05 5.48
C SER A 87 -9.25 -8.85 5.83
N TYR A 88 -9.99 -8.36 4.84
CA TYR A 88 -10.97 -7.29 4.99
C TYR A 88 -12.20 -7.81 5.76
N TYR A 89 -12.14 -7.77 7.09
CA TYR A 89 -13.33 -8.00 7.91
C TYR A 89 -14.26 -6.77 7.85
N SER A 90 -15.36 -6.92 7.12
CA SER A 90 -16.51 -6.01 7.19
C SER A 90 -17.23 -6.21 8.53
N GLU A 91 -17.13 -5.23 9.42
CA GLU A 91 -17.95 -5.17 10.64
C GLU A 91 -19.42 -4.94 10.26
N LYS A 92 -20.22 -6.02 10.23
CA LYS A 92 -21.67 -5.92 10.22
C LYS A 92 -22.18 -5.56 11.62
N ASN A 93 -22.36 -4.26 11.86
CA ASN A 93 -23.13 -3.78 13.01
C ASN A 93 -24.60 -4.19 12.87
N ASN A 94 -25.01 -5.23 13.63
CA ASN A 94 -26.41 -5.54 13.87
C ASN A 94 -26.76 -5.11 15.31
N ASP A 95 -27.25 -3.88 15.46
CA ASP A 95 -27.92 -3.46 16.69
C ASP A 95 -29.22 -4.26 16.85
N PHE A 96 -29.24 -5.16 17.84
CA PHE A 96 -30.49 -5.80 18.27
C PHE A 96 -31.37 -4.77 18.99
N LYS A 97 -32.45 -4.35 18.34
CA LYS A 97 -33.61 -3.78 19.04
C LYS A 97 -34.66 -4.85 19.28
N GLU A 98 -34.88 -5.10 20.56
CA GLU A 98 -35.85 -6.03 21.11
C GLU A 98 -37.28 -5.50 20.92
N SER A 99 -38.15 -6.29 20.28
CA SER A 99 -39.60 -6.22 20.46
C SER A 99 -40.18 -7.62 20.17
N GLY A 100 -41.03 -8.13 21.07
CA GLY A 100 -41.42 -9.54 21.06
C GLY A 100 -42.84 -9.81 20.54
N ILE A 101 -43.43 -10.88 21.12
CA ILE A 101 -44.81 -11.40 20.97
C ILE A 101 -44.99 -12.50 19.90
N ALA A 102 -44.94 -13.74 20.41
CA ALA A 102 -45.79 -14.92 20.15
C ALA A 102 -46.09 -15.43 18.71
N GLY A 103 -46.05 -16.76 18.52
CA GLY A 103 -46.61 -17.35 17.28
C GLY A 103 -46.36 -18.82 16.92
N TYR A 104 -46.50 -19.76 17.85
CA TYR A 104 -46.99 -21.16 17.62
C TYR A 104 -46.51 -22.05 16.42
N ARG A 105 -46.05 -23.25 16.81
CA ARG A 105 -46.22 -24.59 16.18
C ARG A 105 -45.50 -24.99 14.86
N THR A 106 -44.65 -26.00 15.06
CA THR A 106 -44.39 -27.17 14.20
C THR A 106 -45.60 -27.80 13.51
N THR A 107 -45.39 -28.29 12.27
CA THR A 107 -45.73 -29.68 11.86
C THR A 107 -44.96 -30.12 10.60
N THR A 108 -44.77 -31.44 10.46
CA THR A 108 -44.00 -32.17 9.42
C THR A 108 -44.95 -33.07 8.59
N LEU A 109 -44.42 -33.80 7.58
CA LEU A 109 -45.10 -34.85 6.73
C LEU A 109 -45.98 -34.27 5.59
N GLU A 110 -46.20 -34.88 4.40
CA GLU A 110 -45.83 -36.12 3.67
C GLU A 110 -46.04 -35.81 2.16
N ARG A 111 -45.26 -36.18 1.12
CA ARG A 111 -44.81 -37.45 0.50
C ARG A 111 -45.81 -38.22 -0.42
N ASN A 112 -45.41 -38.36 -1.71
CA ASN A 112 -45.73 -39.38 -2.75
C ASN A 112 -46.96 -39.26 -3.70
N GLY A 113 -46.72 -39.51 -5.01
CA GLY A 113 -47.73 -39.85 -6.05
C GLY A 113 -47.21 -39.81 -7.50
N PHE A 114 -47.42 -40.87 -8.30
CA PHE A 114 -47.00 -41.04 -9.72
C PHE A 114 -48.23 -40.96 -10.68
N ASN A 115 -48.23 -41.04 -12.03
CA ASN A 115 -47.36 -41.67 -13.06
C ASN A 115 -47.48 -40.88 -14.44
N PRO A 116 -46.93 -41.32 -15.61
CA PRO A 116 -46.59 -40.43 -16.75
C PRO A 116 -47.23 -40.73 -18.13
N ASP A 117 -47.10 -39.78 -19.08
CA ASP A 117 -46.90 -39.89 -20.56
C ASP A 117 -47.11 -38.48 -21.19
N LYS A 118 -46.71 -38.09 -22.41
CA LYS A 118 -45.60 -38.27 -23.39
C LYS A 118 -46.03 -37.46 -24.63
N GLY A 119 -45.19 -36.61 -25.26
CA GLY A 119 -45.60 -35.98 -26.54
C GLY A 119 -44.98 -34.65 -27.00
N GLN A 120 -43.65 -34.51 -26.96
CA GLN A 120 -42.79 -34.02 -28.07
C GLN A 120 -43.12 -32.71 -28.87
N ARG A 121 -42.30 -31.64 -28.68
CA ARG A 121 -41.31 -31.07 -29.65
C ARG A 121 -41.03 -29.56 -29.46
N GLN A 122 -39.89 -29.27 -28.83
CA GLN A 122 -38.93 -28.17 -29.06
C GLN A 122 -37.75 -28.48 -28.11
N GLY A 123 -36.47 -28.34 -28.45
CA GLY A 123 -35.87 -27.56 -29.52
C GLY A 123 -35.01 -26.47 -28.89
N ALA A 124 -33.78 -26.80 -28.49
CA ALA A 124 -32.81 -25.93 -27.82
C ALA A 124 -33.15 -25.48 -26.38
N GLN A 125 -33.08 -26.40 -25.41
CA GLN A 125 -32.77 -26.04 -24.02
C GLN A 125 -31.94 -27.13 -23.33
N GLN A 126 -30.65 -27.17 -23.64
CA GLN A 126 -29.71 -28.16 -23.10
C GLN A 126 -28.34 -27.51 -22.83
N ASN A 127 -28.32 -26.45 -22.01
CA ASN A 127 -27.08 -25.90 -21.44
C ASN A 127 -27.23 -25.02 -20.16
N GLU A 128 -28.34 -25.12 -19.42
CA GLU A 128 -28.55 -24.31 -18.18
C GLU A 128 -28.69 -25.12 -16.88
N LEU A 129 -28.53 -26.45 -16.92
CA LEU A 129 -28.40 -27.29 -15.70
C LEU A 129 -27.13 -28.15 -15.66
N SER A 130 -26.21 -27.97 -16.60
CA SER A 130 -24.86 -28.58 -16.58
C SER A 130 -23.81 -27.68 -15.92
N PHE A 131 -23.99 -26.36 -15.90
CA PHE A 131 -22.97 -25.41 -15.40
C PHE A 131 -22.79 -25.39 -13.87
N MET A 132 -23.67 -26.03 -13.09
CA MET A 132 -23.45 -26.27 -11.66
C MET A 132 -22.77 -27.62 -11.34
N ALA A 133 -22.47 -28.44 -12.36
CA ALA A 133 -21.83 -29.76 -12.17
C ALA A 133 -20.32 -29.76 -12.48
N GLN A 134 -19.79 -28.80 -13.25
CA GLN A 134 -18.36 -28.71 -13.60
C GLN A 134 -17.53 -27.73 -12.77
N GLY A 135 -18.13 -27.11 -11.74
CA GLY A 135 -17.42 -26.36 -10.70
C GLY A 135 -16.85 -27.21 -9.54
N ARG A 136 -17.03 -28.54 -9.54
CA ARG A 136 -16.59 -29.41 -8.42
C ARG A 136 -15.25 -30.12 -8.62
N ASN A 137 -14.75 -30.25 -9.86
CA ASN A 137 -13.60 -31.12 -10.15
C ASN A 137 -12.21 -30.44 -10.04
N ILE A 138 -12.13 -29.18 -9.61
CA ILE A 138 -10.84 -28.52 -9.27
C ILE A 138 -10.58 -28.58 -7.76
N HIS A 139 -11.63 -28.48 -6.92
CA HIS A 139 -11.48 -28.62 -5.46
C HIS A 139 -11.14 -30.04 -5.00
N ASP A 140 -11.53 -31.10 -5.72
CA ASP A 140 -11.16 -32.46 -5.31
C ASP A 140 -9.69 -32.84 -5.63
N SER A 141 -9.06 -32.19 -6.62
CA SER A 141 -7.61 -32.39 -6.88
C SER A 141 -6.73 -31.72 -5.81
N GLN A 142 -7.16 -30.56 -5.27
CA GLN A 142 -6.50 -29.97 -4.08
C GLN A 142 -6.83 -30.72 -2.78
N ARG A 143 -8.07 -31.25 -2.61
CA ARG A 143 -8.41 -32.07 -1.44
C ARG A 143 -7.65 -33.39 -1.35
N MET A 144 -7.15 -33.95 -2.46
CA MET A 144 -6.25 -35.10 -2.40
C MET A 144 -4.84 -34.74 -1.88
N SER A 145 -4.43 -33.47 -1.93
CA SER A 145 -3.18 -33.00 -1.32
C SER A 145 -3.39 -32.63 0.16
N GLU A 146 -4.48 -31.91 0.49
CA GLU A 146 -4.72 -31.42 1.86
C GLU A 146 -5.15 -32.52 2.84
N LYS A 147 -5.90 -33.55 2.40
CA LYS A 147 -6.32 -34.65 3.28
C LYS A 147 -5.17 -35.50 3.83
N ASN A 148 -3.99 -35.48 3.19
CA ASN A 148 -2.82 -36.21 3.67
C ASN A 148 -1.96 -35.39 4.66
N ILE A 149 -2.09 -34.06 4.68
CA ILE A 149 -1.35 -33.19 5.61
C ILE A 149 -2.02 -33.14 6.99
N GLN A 150 -3.33 -33.37 7.06
CA GLN A 150 -4.12 -33.23 8.30
C GLN A 150 -3.96 -34.40 9.32
N VAL A 151 -2.98 -35.30 9.13
CA VAL A 151 -2.83 -36.53 9.95
C VAL A 151 -1.47 -36.62 10.67
N THR A 152 -0.44 -35.87 10.28
CA THR A 152 0.94 -36.02 10.80
C THR A 152 1.32 -35.10 11.95
N ASN A 153 0.50 -34.12 12.33
CA ASN A 153 0.88 -33.05 13.27
C ASN A 153 -0.06 -32.94 14.49
N LYS A 154 -0.85 -33.98 14.76
CA LYS A 154 -1.92 -33.94 15.76
C LYS A 154 -1.36 -33.79 17.18
N LYS A 155 -0.27 -34.48 17.50
CA LYS A 155 0.35 -34.44 18.84
C LYS A 155 1.16 -33.16 19.05
N VAL A 156 1.84 -32.66 18.01
CA VAL A 156 2.50 -31.34 18.06
C VAL A 156 1.47 -30.27 18.40
N GLN A 157 0.31 -30.29 17.74
CA GLN A 157 -0.78 -29.34 18.04
C GLN A 157 -1.34 -29.54 19.45
N GLU A 158 -1.61 -30.77 19.87
CA GLU A 158 -2.11 -31.11 21.20
C GLU A 158 -1.17 -30.64 22.33
N ILE A 159 0.15 -30.75 22.14
CA ILE A 159 1.14 -30.19 23.08
C ILE A 159 1.09 -28.65 23.08
N LYS A 160 0.99 -27.98 21.92
CA LYS A 160 0.87 -26.51 21.85
C LYS A 160 -0.36 -26.04 22.62
N ASP A 161 -1.50 -26.71 22.45
CA ASP A 161 -2.75 -26.40 23.15
C ASP A 161 -2.62 -26.63 24.67
N GLN A 162 -1.98 -27.73 25.10
CA GLN A 162 -1.68 -28.00 26.52
C GLN A 162 -0.75 -26.93 27.14
N VAL A 163 0.27 -26.48 26.41
CA VAL A 163 1.19 -25.40 26.85
C VAL A 163 0.46 -24.07 26.97
N ILE A 164 -0.39 -23.72 26.01
CA ILE A 164 -1.22 -22.50 26.06
C ILE A 164 -2.15 -22.54 27.28
N LEU A 165 -2.82 -23.68 27.51
CA LEU A 165 -3.72 -23.88 28.65
C LEU A 165 -2.97 -23.84 29.99
N ALA A 166 -1.76 -24.43 30.07
CA ALA A 166 -0.91 -24.36 31.26
C ALA A 166 -0.52 -22.92 31.58
N LYS A 167 -0.02 -22.16 30.60
CA LYS A 167 0.30 -20.72 30.74
C LYS A 167 -0.91 -19.90 31.19
N ALA A 168 -2.11 -20.22 30.72
CA ALA A 168 -3.33 -19.57 31.18
C ALA A 168 -3.56 -19.85 32.67
N TYR A 169 -3.56 -21.11 33.11
CA TYR A 169 -3.73 -21.45 34.53
C TYR A 169 -2.66 -20.82 35.43
N LEU A 170 -1.40 -20.81 35.01
CA LEU A 170 -0.31 -20.17 35.75
C LEU A 170 -0.51 -18.65 35.94
N LYS A 171 -1.15 -17.97 34.97
CA LYS A 171 -1.53 -16.55 35.08
C LYS A 171 -2.83 -16.30 35.86
N ILE A 172 -3.69 -17.31 36.01
CA ILE A 172 -4.98 -17.24 36.73
C ILE A 172 -4.81 -17.58 38.21
N ALA A 173 -3.94 -18.53 38.55
CA ALA A 173 -3.90 -19.14 39.86
C ALA A 173 -3.48 -18.17 40.98
N PRO A 174 -4.07 -18.28 42.19
CA PRO A 174 -3.75 -17.41 43.31
C PRO A 174 -2.39 -17.77 43.94
N PRO A 175 -1.68 -16.79 44.54
CA PRO A 175 -0.31 -16.94 45.06
C PRO A 175 -0.17 -17.90 46.26
N SER A 176 -1.25 -18.54 46.70
CA SER A 176 -1.26 -19.59 47.72
C SER A 176 -0.95 -21.00 47.18
N SER A 177 -0.93 -21.21 45.86
CA SER A 177 -0.89 -22.55 45.24
C SER A 177 0.52 -23.06 44.87
N ASN A 178 1.55 -22.66 45.63
CA ASN A 178 2.97 -22.64 45.21
C ASN A 178 3.69 -23.99 44.93
N LEU A 179 3.10 -25.15 45.26
CA LEU A 179 3.72 -26.45 44.94
C LEU A 179 3.24 -26.98 43.58
N ARG A 180 1.92 -27.12 43.39
CA ARG A 180 1.35 -27.66 42.16
C ARG A 180 1.56 -26.77 40.93
N LEU A 181 1.69 -25.45 41.14
CA LEU A 181 2.02 -24.52 40.06
C LEU A 181 3.48 -24.66 39.61
N ARG A 182 4.43 -24.92 40.53
CA ARG A 182 5.85 -25.10 40.15
C ARG A 182 6.08 -26.36 39.31
N ASP A 183 5.39 -27.45 39.63
CA ASP A 183 5.39 -28.66 38.79
C ASP A 183 4.85 -28.35 37.37
N LEU A 184 3.78 -27.55 37.29
CA LEU A 184 3.19 -27.13 36.01
C LEU A 184 4.10 -26.15 35.25
N GLU A 185 4.75 -25.19 35.92
CA GLU A 185 5.74 -24.27 35.32
C GLU A 185 6.91 -25.03 34.70
N GLN A 186 7.48 -25.98 35.43
CA GLN A 186 8.59 -26.79 34.96
C GLN A 186 8.18 -27.65 33.75
N LEU A 187 7.04 -28.35 33.83
CA LEU A 187 6.49 -29.10 32.70
C LEU A 187 6.16 -28.20 31.50
N THR A 188 5.69 -26.97 31.71
CA THR A 188 5.42 -26.01 30.63
C THR A 188 6.71 -25.68 29.88
N ARG A 189 7.77 -25.27 30.59
CA ARG A 189 9.07 -24.93 29.98
C ARG A 189 9.69 -26.11 29.21
N GLU A 190 9.60 -27.31 29.78
CA GLU A 190 10.14 -28.52 29.14
C GLU A 190 9.36 -28.91 27.87
N MET A 191 8.03 -28.75 27.87
CA MET A 191 7.20 -29.00 26.68
C MET A 191 7.34 -27.90 25.63
N GLU A 192 7.56 -26.64 26.03
CA GLU A 192 7.89 -25.54 25.11
C GLU A 192 9.17 -25.82 24.34
N LEU A 193 10.24 -26.22 25.03
CA LEU A 193 11.52 -26.58 24.39
C LEU A 193 11.35 -27.78 23.45
N ALA A 194 10.63 -28.82 23.89
CA ALA A 194 10.39 -30.02 23.09
C ALA A 194 9.51 -29.81 21.84
N VAL A 195 8.84 -28.67 21.70
CA VAL A 195 7.95 -28.34 20.56
C VAL A 195 8.38 -27.10 19.79
N GLY A 196 9.27 -26.26 20.33
CA GLY A 196 9.88 -25.15 19.60
C GLY A 196 10.64 -25.60 18.34
N GLU A 197 11.20 -26.82 18.38
CA GLU A 197 11.97 -27.42 17.28
C GLU A 197 11.13 -28.37 16.39
N ALA A 198 9.91 -28.74 16.80
CA ALA A 198 9.10 -29.77 16.16
C ALA A 198 8.06 -29.21 15.17
N THR A 199 8.10 -29.71 13.94
CA THR A 199 7.15 -29.36 12.86
C THR A 199 6.17 -30.47 12.53
N GLN A 200 6.50 -31.72 12.84
CA GLN A 200 5.68 -32.93 12.63
C GLN A 200 5.72 -33.86 13.85
N ASP A 201 4.74 -34.75 14.01
CA ASP A 201 4.68 -35.69 15.15
C ASP A 201 5.85 -36.69 15.17
N SER A 202 6.58 -36.86 14.05
CA SER A 202 7.82 -37.63 13.94
C SER A 202 9.00 -36.99 14.68
N ASP A 203 8.97 -35.67 14.85
CA ASP A 203 10.07 -34.88 15.44
C ASP A 203 10.02 -34.98 16.98
N LEU A 204 8.91 -35.49 17.53
CA LEU A 204 8.68 -35.64 18.96
C LEU A 204 9.37 -36.89 19.52
N SER A 205 10.32 -36.68 20.44
CA SER A 205 10.92 -37.78 21.20
C SER A 205 9.89 -38.54 22.05
N THR A 206 10.18 -39.82 22.33
CA THR A 206 9.39 -40.65 23.27
C THR A 206 9.24 -39.99 24.65
N SER A 207 10.24 -39.21 25.07
CA SER A 207 10.22 -38.40 26.30
C SER A 207 9.18 -37.29 26.22
N ALA A 208 9.11 -36.53 25.11
CA ALA A 208 8.08 -35.51 24.90
C ALA A 208 6.67 -36.11 24.92
N LEU A 209 6.47 -37.28 24.32
CA LEU A 209 5.18 -37.98 24.34
C LEU A 209 4.77 -38.49 25.73
N GLN A 210 5.73 -38.86 26.58
CA GLN A 210 5.46 -39.18 27.99
C GLN A 210 5.13 -37.90 28.78
N LYS A 211 5.91 -36.84 28.62
CA LYS A 211 5.69 -35.55 29.29
C LYS A 211 4.35 -34.90 28.90
N MET A 212 3.88 -35.05 27.66
CA MET A 212 2.52 -34.67 27.23
C MET A 212 1.43 -35.33 28.09
N ARG A 213 1.54 -36.62 28.41
CA ARG A 213 0.59 -37.32 29.30
C ARG A 213 0.70 -36.84 30.76
N HIS A 214 1.92 -36.52 31.22
CA HIS A 214 2.12 -35.93 32.54
C HIS A 214 1.54 -34.50 32.63
N MET A 215 1.66 -33.72 31.56
CA MET A 215 1.08 -32.39 31.41
C MET A 215 -0.45 -32.46 31.45
N GLU A 216 -1.08 -33.35 30.69
CA GLU A 216 -2.53 -33.62 30.74
C GLU A 216 -3.02 -33.96 32.16
N ALA A 217 -2.31 -34.86 32.86
CA ALA A 217 -2.64 -35.23 34.23
C ALA A 217 -2.48 -34.06 35.23
N SER A 218 -1.48 -33.21 35.04
CA SER A 218 -1.26 -31.99 35.84
C SER A 218 -2.32 -30.93 35.57
N LEU A 219 -2.66 -30.67 34.30
CA LEU A 219 -3.75 -29.79 33.89
C LEU A 219 -5.09 -30.24 34.47
N SER A 220 -5.39 -31.54 34.46
CA SER A 220 -6.61 -32.09 35.08
C SER A 220 -6.67 -31.86 36.59
N LYS A 221 -5.54 -31.99 37.31
CA LYS A 221 -5.44 -31.67 38.75
C LYS A 221 -5.64 -30.18 39.03
N VAL A 222 -5.14 -29.31 38.15
CA VAL A 222 -5.25 -27.85 38.26
C VAL A 222 -6.67 -27.38 37.95
N TYR A 223 -7.31 -27.90 36.90
CA TYR A 223 -8.71 -27.64 36.59
C TYR A 223 -9.65 -27.96 37.77
N ARG A 224 -9.45 -29.11 38.43
CA ARG A 224 -10.21 -29.50 39.64
C ARG A 224 -9.96 -28.58 40.86
N ALA A 225 -8.86 -27.83 40.88
CA ALA A 225 -8.54 -26.86 41.94
C ALA A 225 -9.11 -25.46 41.65
N PHE A 226 -9.52 -25.17 40.40
CA PHE A 226 -10.06 -23.88 39.98
C PHE A 226 -11.44 -24.02 39.32
N PRO A 227 -12.47 -24.43 40.08
CA PRO A 227 -13.83 -24.63 39.55
C PRO A 227 -14.59 -23.33 39.26
N ASP A 228 -14.08 -22.16 39.64
CA ASP A 228 -14.71 -20.87 39.34
C ASP A 228 -14.46 -20.46 37.88
N CYS A 229 -15.33 -20.95 37.01
CA CYS A 229 -15.34 -20.60 35.59
C CYS A 229 -15.57 -19.10 35.34
N SER A 230 -16.17 -18.35 36.28
CA SER A 230 -16.39 -16.90 36.15
C SER A 230 -15.08 -16.14 36.35
N ALA A 231 -14.32 -16.46 37.41
CA ALA A 231 -12.98 -15.88 37.62
C ALA A 231 -12.00 -16.26 36.50
N VAL A 232 -12.02 -17.52 36.04
CA VAL A 232 -11.25 -17.98 34.87
C VAL A 232 -11.65 -17.21 33.62
N GLY A 233 -12.96 -17.09 33.32
CA GLY A 233 -13.47 -16.38 32.15
C GLY A 233 -13.12 -14.89 32.16
N ALA A 234 -13.31 -14.19 33.27
CA ALA A 234 -12.96 -12.77 33.42
C ALA A 234 -11.45 -12.52 33.22
N LYS A 235 -10.61 -13.43 33.72
CA LYS A 235 -9.15 -13.35 33.54
C LYS A 235 -8.75 -13.66 32.10
N LEU A 236 -9.37 -14.64 31.44
CA LEU A 236 -9.16 -14.94 30.02
C LEU A 236 -9.60 -13.78 29.11
N HIS A 237 -10.75 -13.15 29.36
CA HIS A 237 -11.17 -11.94 28.64
C HIS A 237 -10.19 -10.78 28.83
N THR A 238 -9.64 -10.62 30.04
CA THR A 238 -8.61 -9.62 30.30
C THR A 238 -7.32 -9.93 29.54
N MET A 239 -6.90 -11.20 29.49
CA MET A 239 -5.73 -11.66 28.71
C MET A 239 -5.93 -11.50 27.20
N LEU A 240 -7.14 -11.77 26.69
CA LEU A 240 -7.50 -11.53 25.29
C LEU A 240 -7.36 -10.04 24.95
N ARG A 241 -7.98 -9.15 25.74
CA ARG A 241 -7.90 -7.70 25.52
C ARG A 241 -6.45 -7.19 25.58
N GLN A 242 -5.65 -7.70 26.52
CA GLN A 242 -4.22 -7.38 26.60
C GLN A 242 -3.43 -7.86 25.37
N ALA A 243 -3.74 -9.05 24.84
CA ALA A 243 -3.12 -9.56 23.63
C ALA A 243 -3.54 -8.74 22.39
N GLU A 244 -4.82 -8.37 22.27
CA GLU A 244 -5.33 -7.48 21.22
C GLU A 244 -4.69 -6.09 21.28
N GLU A 245 -4.59 -5.49 22.47
CA GLU A 245 -3.90 -4.21 22.72
C GLU A 245 -2.40 -4.31 22.35
N GLN A 246 -1.73 -5.41 22.70
CA GLN A 246 -0.33 -5.65 22.35
C GLN A 246 -0.13 -5.82 20.84
N VAL A 247 -0.94 -6.65 20.17
CA VAL A 247 -0.90 -6.83 18.71
C VAL A 247 -1.19 -5.51 17.98
N ARG A 248 -2.15 -4.71 18.48
CA ARG A 248 -2.44 -3.38 17.93
C ARG A 248 -1.26 -2.43 18.08
N SER A 249 -0.61 -2.40 19.25
CA SER A 249 0.58 -1.60 19.51
C SER A 249 1.76 -2.00 18.60
N GLN A 250 2.04 -3.30 18.50
CA GLN A 250 3.08 -3.83 17.61
C GLN A 250 2.79 -3.54 16.13
N ARG A 251 1.53 -3.66 15.69
CA ARG A 251 1.11 -3.31 14.33
C ARG A 251 1.32 -1.83 14.05
N HIS A 252 0.96 -0.93 14.97
CA HIS A 252 1.24 0.50 14.83
C HIS A 252 2.75 0.80 14.73
N GLN A 253 3.58 0.16 15.56
CA GLN A 253 5.04 0.30 15.52
C GLN A 253 5.63 -0.21 14.19
N ALA A 254 5.21 -1.39 13.73
CA ALA A 254 5.64 -1.94 12.45
C ALA A 254 5.27 -1.02 11.28
N THR A 255 4.02 -0.56 11.20
CA THR A 255 3.57 0.41 10.18
C THR A 255 4.40 1.70 10.22
N TYR A 256 4.64 2.27 11.40
CA TYR A 256 5.50 3.45 11.55
C TYR A 256 6.92 3.23 11.03
N LEU A 257 7.55 2.08 11.34
CA LEU A 257 8.89 1.74 10.88
C LEU A 257 8.95 1.55 9.36
N VAL A 258 7.95 0.92 8.75
CA VAL A 258 7.88 0.80 7.28
C VAL A 258 7.75 2.18 6.62
N HIS A 259 6.90 3.07 7.13
CA HIS A 259 6.80 4.44 6.62
C HIS A 259 8.09 5.25 6.81
N LEU A 260 8.79 5.05 7.93
CA LEU A 260 10.06 5.71 8.17
C LEU A 260 11.09 5.24 7.13
N ALA A 261 11.27 3.94 6.97
CA ALA A 261 12.18 3.34 5.99
C ALA A 261 11.85 3.75 4.54
N ALA A 262 10.56 3.84 4.19
CA ALA A 262 10.09 4.28 2.88
C ALA A 262 10.39 5.77 2.57
N ARG A 263 10.56 6.61 3.60
CA ARG A 263 10.76 8.07 3.48
C ARG A 263 12.19 8.52 3.77
N THR A 264 12.98 7.74 4.51
CA THR A 264 14.39 8.04 4.76
C THR A 264 15.24 7.73 3.53
N ALA A 265 15.96 8.73 3.02
CA ALA A 265 16.94 8.52 1.96
C ALA A 265 18.06 7.56 2.45
N PRO A 266 18.26 6.39 1.79
CA PRO A 266 19.37 5.49 2.11
C PRO A 266 20.72 6.21 1.98
N LYS A 267 21.66 5.87 2.86
CA LYS A 267 23.00 6.51 2.91
C LYS A 267 23.72 6.44 1.55
N GLY A 268 23.60 5.32 0.83
CA GLY A 268 24.18 5.15 -0.49
C GLY A 268 23.58 6.10 -1.54
N LEU A 269 22.24 6.25 -1.59
CA LEU A 269 21.57 7.16 -2.54
C LEU A 269 21.88 8.64 -2.22
N HIS A 270 22.01 8.99 -0.93
CA HIS A 270 22.45 10.32 -0.54
C HIS A 270 23.92 10.57 -0.95
N CYS A 271 24.81 9.61 -0.68
CA CYS A 271 26.21 9.66 -1.13
C CYS A 271 26.32 9.86 -2.64
N LEU A 272 25.57 9.07 -3.43
CA LEU A 272 25.55 9.15 -4.89
C LEU A 272 25.13 10.54 -5.36
N SER A 273 24.01 11.05 -4.81
CA SER A 273 23.48 12.38 -5.16
C SER A 273 24.47 13.50 -4.85
N MET A 274 25.15 13.44 -3.69
CA MET A 274 26.16 14.42 -3.30
C MET A 274 27.42 14.36 -4.18
N ARG A 275 27.92 13.17 -4.51
CA ARG A 275 29.08 13.01 -5.42
C ARG A 275 28.77 13.56 -6.81
N LEU A 276 27.65 13.15 -7.41
CA LEU A 276 27.24 13.61 -8.74
C LEU A 276 27.01 15.12 -8.78
N THR A 277 26.48 15.71 -7.69
CA THR A 277 26.35 17.17 -7.56
C THR A 277 27.71 17.88 -7.54
N ALA A 278 28.71 17.33 -6.83
CA ALA A 278 30.05 17.90 -6.80
C ALA A 278 30.71 17.88 -8.18
N GLU A 279 30.64 16.75 -8.89
CA GLU A 279 31.16 16.61 -10.26
C GLU A 279 30.44 17.57 -11.24
N TYR A 280 29.12 17.71 -11.15
CA TYR A 280 28.36 18.65 -11.98
C TYR A 280 28.88 20.09 -11.87
N PHE A 281 29.18 20.54 -10.64
CA PHE A 281 29.70 21.88 -10.40
C PHE A 281 31.20 22.03 -10.73
N ALA A 282 31.95 20.93 -10.83
CA ALA A 282 33.32 20.93 -11.31
C ALA A 282 33.42 21.10 -12.85
N LEU A 283 32.43 20.62 -13.61
CA LEU A 283 32.34 20.85 -15.07
C LEU A 283 32.12 22.33 -15.40
N ARG A 284 32.62 22.79 -16.56
CA ARG A 284 32.31 24.13 -17.10
C ARG A 284 30.87 24.17 -17.63
N PRO A 285 30.22 25.36 -17.71
CA PRO A 285 28.83 25.48 -18.18
C PRO A 285 28.56 24.86 -19.56
N GLU A 286 29.54 24.88 -20.46
CA GLU A 286 29.45 24.31 -21.81
C GLU A 286 29.44 22.77 -21.80
N GLU A 287 30.10 22.17 -20.80
CA GLU A 287 30.23 20.72 -20.61
C GLU A 287 29.01 20.12 -19.90
N ARG A 288 28.12 20.95 -19.35
CA ARG A 288 26.87 20.53 -18.68
C ARG A 288 25.70 20.31 -19.64
N LYS A 289 25.90 20.54 -20.95
CA LYS A 289 24.85 20.41 -21.96
C LYS A 289 24.62 18.96 -22.36
N LEU A 290 23.36 18.54 -22.37
CA LEU A 290 22.96 17.24 -22.89
C LEU A 290 22.80 17.29 -24.42
N PRO A 291 23.02 16.17 -25.13
CA PRO A 291 22.89 16.12 -26.59
C PRO A 291 21.43 16.27 -27.05
N ASN A 292 21.25 16.57 -28.34
CA ASN A 292 19.96 16.59 -29.03
C ASN A 292 18.95 17.65 -28.54
N GLU A 293 19.40 18.82 -28.04
CA GLU A 293 18.53 19.93 -27.60
C GLU A 293 17.45 20.32 -28.65
N ASN A 294 17.78 20.19 -29.94
CA ASN A 294 16.87 20.47 -31.06
C ASN A 294 15.68 19.51 -31.18
N LYS A 295 15.71 18.33 -30.54
CA LYS A 295 14.61 17.35 -30.56
C LYS A 295 13.57 17.59 -29.46
N ILE A 296 13.90 18.39 -28.44
CA ILE A 296 13.13 18.48 -27.17
C ILE A 296 11.64 18.78 -27.39
N TYR A 297 11.28 19.62 -28.36
CA TYR A 297 9.87 19.98 -28.62
C TYR A 297 9.37 19.53 -30.00
N HIS A 298 10.03 18.56 -30.63
CA HIS A 298 9.67 18.11 -31.97
C HIS A 298 8.38 17.27 -31.94
N PRO A 299 7.27 17.70 -32.57
CA PRO A 299 5.93 17.16 -32.30
C PRO A 299 5.74 15.69 -32.73
N ASP A 300 6.51 15.23 -33.71
CA ASP A 300 6.43 13.86 -34.25
C ASP A 300 7.25 12.81 -33.45
N LEU A 301 7.82 13.21 -32.30
CA LEU A 301 8.62 12.32 -31.44
C LEU A 301 7.81 11.78 -30.25
N TYR A 302 8.32 10.69 -29.67
CA TYR A 302 7.70 10.03 -28.52
C TYR A 302 8.18 10.69 -27.23
N HIS A 303 7.38 11.63 -26.73
CA HIS A 303 7.64 12.38 -25.50
C HIS A 303 7.15 11.65 -24.25
N TYR A 304 8.03 11.50 -23.28
CA TYR A 304 7.78 10.88 -21.97
C TYR A 304 8.05 11.89 -20.85
N ALA A 305 7.12 12.03 -19.91
CA ALA A 305 7.31 12.77 -18.67
C ALA A 305 7.74 11.81 -17.55
N VAL A 306 8.84 12.11 -16.87
CA VAL A 306 9.35 11.34 -15.72
C VAL A 306 9.62 12.29 -14.55
N PHE A 307 8.88 12.16 -13.46
CA PHE A 307 8.95 13.11 -12.36
C PHE A 307 9.63 12.46 -11.14
N SER A 308 10.77 13.00 -10.70
CA SER A 308 11.60 12.32 -9.70
C SER A 308 12.62 13.24 -9.02
N ASP A 309 12.93 12.95 -7.76
CA ASP A 309 14.09 13.45 -7.00
C ASP A 309 15.21 12.40 -6.83
N ASN A 310 14.99 11.16 -7.30
CA ASN A 310 15.90 10.02 -7.17
C ASN A 310 16.59 9.70 -8.51
N VAL A 311 17.93 9.77 -8.51
CA VAL A 311 18.80 9.51 -9.66
C VAL A 311 18.62 8.10 -10.23
N LEU A 312 18.59 7.06 -9.38
CA LEU A 312 18.51 5.68 -9.86
C LEU A 312 17.10 5.32 -10.33
N ALA A 313 16.08 5.92 -9.73
CA ALA A 313 14.70 5.79 -10.20
C ALA A 313 14.57 6.33 -11.63
N CYS A 314 15.07 7.56 -11.89
CA CYS A 314 15.17 8.13 -13.24
C CYS A 314 15.94 7.22 -14.20
N ALA A 315 17.10 6.73 -13.77
CA ALA A 315 17.99 5.93 -14.59
C ALA A 315 17.30 4.63 -15.04
N ALA A 316 16.63 3.92 -14.13
CA ALA A 316 15.97 2.65 -14.42
C ALA A 316 14.78 2.82 -15.38
N VAL A 317 13.91 3.82 -15.18
CA VAL A 317 12.77 4.04 -16.10
C VAL A 317 13.24 4.48 -17.50
N VAL A 318 14.24 5.36 -17.59
CA VAL A 318 14.81 5.78 -18.89
C VAL A 318 15.53 4.61 -19.58
N ASN A 319 16.42 3.90 -18.87
CA ASN A 319 17.17 2.77 -19.45
C ASN A 319 16.25 1.63 -19.88
N SER A 320 15.25 1.29 -19.08
CA SER A 320 14.29 0.23 -19.42
C SER A 320 13.51 0.59 -20.69
N THR A 321 12.96 1.81 -20.77
CA THR A 321 12.27 2.32 -21.96
C THR A 321 13.17 2.34 -23.22
N ILE A 322 14.42 2.78 -23.10
CA ILE A 322 15.38 2.80 -24.22
C ILE A 322 15.72 1.37 -24.68
N SER A 323 15.93 0.45 -23.73
CA SER A 323 16.35 -0.92 -24.03
C SER A 323 15.27 -1.75 -24.76
N THR A 324 13.99 -1.40 -24.59
CA THR A 324 12.86 -2.13 -25.16
C THR A 324 12.27 -1.47 -26.41
N ALA A 325 12.64 -0.21 -26.70
CA ALA A 325 12.11 0.54 -27.82
C ALA A 325 12.68 0.12 -29.18
N LYS A 326 11.82 0.09 -30.20
CA LYS A 326 12.20 -0.21 -31.60
C LYS A 326 13.04 0.91 -32.23
N GLU A 327 12.73 2.17 -31.89
CA GLU A 327 13.32 3.38 -32.50
C GLU A 327 13.81 4.36 -31.42
N GLN A 328 14.95 4.05 -30.80
CA GLN A 328 15.51 4.82 -29.68
C GLN A 328 15.72 6.31 -29.98
N GLU A 329 16.09 6.66 -31.22
CA GLU A 329 16.27 8.03 -31.69
C GLU A 329 14.99 8.89 -31.71
N LYS A 330 13.81 8.28 -31.60
CA LYS A 330 12.52 8.96 -31.49
C LYS A 330 12.09 9.24 -30.05
N LEU A 331 12.78 8.70 -29.05
CA LEU A 331 12.43 8.89 -27.64
C LEU A 331 12.95 10.25 -27.12
N VAL A 332 12.08 10.99 -26.45
CA VAL A 332 12.41 12.23 -25.74
C VAL A 332 11.88 12.14 -24.32
N PHE A 333 12.78 12.11 -23.32
CA PHE A 333 12.42 12.10 -21.92
C PHE A 333 12.52 13.50 -21.33
N HIS A 334 11.45 13.96 -20.69
CA HIS A 334 11.41 15.17 -19.90
C HIS A 334 11.42 14.79 -18.42
N VAL A 335 12.60 14.89 -17.80
CA VAL A 335 12.81 14.58 -16.39
C VAL A 335 12.58 15.84 -15.57
N LEU A 336 11.50 15.89 -14.79
CA LEU A 336 11.20 17.02 -13.90
C LEU A 336 11.64 16.72 -12.46
N THR A 337 12.32 17.69 -11.85
CA THR A 337 12.92 17.54 -10.54
C THR A 337 13.06 18.88 -9.80
N LYS A 338 13.45 18.86 -8.52
CA LYS A 338 13.73 20.08 -7.75
C LYS A 338 15.11 20.65 -8.09
N SER A 339 15.34 21.96 -7.96
CA SER A 339 16.66 22.55 -8.25
C SER A 339 17.80 21.91 -7.46
N LEU A 340 17.53 21.36 -6.27
CA LEU A 340 18.50 20.65 -5.44
C LEU A 340 18.98 19.31 -6.07
N ASN A 341 18.11 18.65 -6.83
CA ASN A 341 18.34 17.32 -7.40
C ASN A 341 18.81 17.40 -8.88
N LEU A 342 18.52 18.52 -9.56
CA LEU A 342 18.90 18.76 -10.95
C LEU A 342 20.41 18.51 -11.21
N PRO A 343 21.37 19.03 -10.42
CA PRO A 343 22.80 18.76 -10.63
C PRO A 343 23.14 17.26 -10.67
N ALA A 344 22.61 16.49 -9.71
CA ALA A 344 22.89 15.05 -9.60
C ALA A 344 22.32 14.26 -10.77
N ILE A 345 21.06 14.55 -11.15
CA ILE A 345 20.38 13.88 -12.26
C ILE A 345 21.04 14.26 -13.60
N SER A 346 21.40 15.54 -13.79
CA SER A 346 22.13 15.99 -14.98
C SER A 346 23.50 15.33 -15.11
N MET A 347 24.28 15.27 -14.03
CA MET A 347 25.58 14.58 -14.08
C MET A 347 25.44 13.10 -14.41
N TRP A 348 24.42 12.43 -13.86
CA TRP A 348 24.17 11.02 -14.16
C TRP A 348 23.98 10.75 -15.66
N PHE A 349 23.18 11.58 -16.36
CA PHE A 349 22.95 11.44 -17.80
C PHE A 349 24.09 12.01 -18.67
N LEU A 350 24.97 12.85 -18.12
CA LEU A 350 26.22 13.26 -18.79
C LEU A 350 27.26 12.12 -18.78
N ILE A 351 27.42 11.39 -17.67
CA ILE A 351 28.39 10.29 -17.56
C ILE A 351 27.83 8.93 -18.04
N ASN A 352 26.50 8.75 -18.03
CA ASN A 352 25.81 7.60 -18.62
C ASN A 352 24.88 8.10 -19.75
N PRO A 353 25.44 8.47 -20.93
CA PRO A 353 24.65 9.05 -22.01
C PRO A 353 23.57 8.10 -22.54
N PRO A 354 22.32 8.57 -22.76
CA PRO A 354 21.15 7.75 -23.08
C PRO A 354 21.09 7.27 -24.54
N ALA A 355 22.10 6.51 -24.98
CA ALA A 355 22.22 5.93 -26.32
C ALA A 355 21.91 6.94 -27.46
N LYS A 356 20.81 6.74 -28.21
CA LYS A 356 20.33 7.67 -29.26
C LYS A 356 19.17 8.59 -28.81
N ALA A 357 18.63 8.37 -27.62
CA ALA A 357 17.47 9.09 -27.11
C ALA A 357 17.84 10.53 -26.69
N THR A 358 16.84 11.38 -26.51
CA THR A 358 17.01 12.71 -25.94
C THR A 358 16.55 12.70 -24.49
N VAL A 359 17.36 13.24 -23.57
CA VAL A 359 16.95 13.50 -22.19
C VAL A 359 17.05 14.99 -21.93
N HIS A 360 15.97 15.57 -21.43
CA HIS A 360 15.83 16.98 -21.08
C HIS A 360 15.46 17.07 -19.59
N ILE A 361 16.23 17.81 -18.80
CA ILE A 361 16.09 17.86 -17.35
C ILE A 361 15.64 19.27 -16.95
N LEU A 362 14.52 19.35 -16.26
CA LEU A 362 13.84 20.60 -15.91
C LEU A 362 13.72 20.75 -14.39
N SER A 363 14.05 21.93 -13.89
CA SER A 363 13.71 22.30 -12.51
C SER A 363 12.26 22.77 -12.42
N ILE A 364 11.53 22.24 -11.44
CA ILE A 364 10.16 22.68 -11.13
C ILE A 364 10.11 24.13 -10.61
N ASP A 365 11.23 24.64 -10.09
CA ASP A 365 11.31 26.00 -9.54
C ASP A 365 11.34 27.07 -10.64
N ASN A 366 11.58 26.67 -11.90
CA ASN A 366 11.57 27.56 -13.08
C ASN A 366 10.14 27.97 -13.52
N PHE A 367 9.09 27.46 -12.86
CA PHE A 367 7.70 27.65 -13.26
C PHE A 367 6.90 28.45 -12.19
N GLU A 368 6.09 29.40 -12.64
CA GLU A 368 5.39 30.36 -11.76
C GLU A 368 4.34 29.74 -10.82
N TRP A 369 3.81 28.54 -11.13
CA TRP A 369 2.77 27.88 -10.32
C TRP A 369 3.27 27.50 -8.91
N SER A 370 4.59 27.40 -8.72
CA SER A 370 5.24 27.16 -7.43
C SER A 370 4.77 28.17 -6.37
N SER A 371 4.65 29.45 -6.73
CA SER A 371 4.14 30.52 -5.87
C SER A 371 2.72 30.25 -5.35
N LYS A 372 1.82 29.81 -6.23
CA LYS A 372 0.42 29.50 -5.90
C LYS A 372 0.34 28.27 -4.98
N TYR A 373 1.10 27.22 -5.28
CA TYR A 373 1.13 26.00 -4.47
C TYR A 373 1.68 26.26 -3.05
N ASN A 374 2.78 27.01 -2.94
CA ASN A 374 3.37 27.41 -1.65
C ASN A 374 2.38 28.22 -0.80
N THR A 375 1.62 29.12 -1.42
CA THR A 375 0.57 29.92 -0.74
C THR A 375 -0.51 29.04 -0.09
N TYR A 376 -0.82 27.85 -0.63
CA TYR A 376 -1.77 26.93 -0.01
C TYR A 376 -1.18 26.10 1.14
N GLN A 377 0.13 25.81 1.13
CA GLN A 377 0.80 25.13 2.26
C GLN A 377 1.10 26.08 3.42
N GLU A 378 1.58 27.31 3.15
CA GLU A 378 1.98 28.26 4.21
C GLU A 378 0.82 28.67 5.13
N ASN A 379 -0.40 28.73 4.60
CA ASN A 379 -1.60 29.08 5.36
C ASN A 379 -2.12 27.96 6.30
N ASN A 380 -1.52 26.76 6.31
CA ASN A 380 -1.89 25.66 7.21
C ASN A 380 -0.67 25.04 7.92
N SER A 381 -0.03 25.85 8.77
CA SER A 381 1.24 25.58 9.48
C SER A 381 1.24 24.44 10.52
N SER A 382 0.32 23.47 10.43
CA SER A 382 0.26 22.27 11.28
C SER A 382 0.56 20.95 10.54
N TYR A 383 0.56 20.95 9.21
CA TYR A 383 0.88 19.77 8.39
C TYR A 383 2.09 20.06 7.49
N PRO A 384 3.31 19.64 7.86
CA PRO A 384 4.46 19.86 7.00
C PRO A 384 4.42 18.94 5.76
N ARG A 385 4.92 19.38 4.61
CA ARG A 385 5.83 18.68 3.67
C ARG A 385 5.99 17.12 3.70
N PHE A 386 5.00 16.21 3.60
CA PHE A 386 5.24 14.78 3.21
C PHE A 386 4.25 14.25 2.14
N THR A 387 3.92 15.04 1.15
CA THR A 387 3.50 14.50 -0.15
C THR A 387 4.49 15.02 -1.18
N SER A 388 4.90 14.18 -2.13
CA SER A 388 5.82 14.63 -3.18
C SER A 388 5.11 15.68 -4.02
N GLU A 389 5.64 16.91 -4.02
CA GLU A 389 5.12 18.04 -4.81
C GLU A 389 5.07 17.69 -6.31
N LEU A 390 5.96 16.80 -6.73
CA LEU A 390 6.02 16.24 -8.08
C LEU A 390 4.72 15.51 -8.46
N ASN A 391 4.09 14.76 -7.55
CA ASN A 391 2.85 14.03 -7.83
C ASN A 391 1.66 14.97 -8.13
N TYR A 392 1.73 16.22 -7.65
CA TYR A 392 0.73 17.26 -7.96
C TYR A 392 1.05 18.04 -9.24
N LEU A 393 2.25 17.87 -9.81
CA LEU A 393 2.59 18.43 -11.11
C LEU A 393 1.99 17.66 -12.29
N HIS A 394 1.51 16.43 -12.08
CA HIS A 394 0.82 15.67 -13.11
C HIS A 394 -0.33 16.50 -13.70
N PHE A 395 -1.02 17.30 -12.87
CA PHE A 395 -2.12 18.18 -13.25
C PHE A 395 -1.72 19.45 -14.03
N TYR A 396 -0.43 19.70 -14.24
CA TYR A 396 0.12 20.86 -14.96
C TYR A 396 0.88 20.47 -16.25
N LEU A 397 0.79 19.21 -16.69
CA LEU A 397 1.45 18.73 -17.92
C LEU A 397 1.22 19.63 -19.16
N PRO A 398 0.02 20.20 -19.42
CA PRO A 398 -0.17 21.07 -20.58
C PRO A 398 0.46 22.46 -20.45
N ASP A 399 0.70 22.92 -19.21
CA ASP A 399 1.34 24.20 -18.89
C ASP A 399 2.87 24.06 -18.90
N ILE A 400 3.38 22.89 -18.50
CA ILE A 400 4.79 22.50 -18.59
C ILE A 400 5.20 22.25 -20.06
N PHE A 401 4.31 21.62 -20.83
CA PHE A 401 4.56 21.24 -22.24
C PHE A 401 3.52 21.87 -23.21
N PRO A 402 3.49 23.20 -23.35
CA PRO A 402 2.49 23.90 -24.17
C PRO A 402 2.60 23.56 -25.67
N ALA A 403 3.81 23.22 -26.15
CA ALA A 403 4.07 22.87 -27.54
C ALA A 403 3.66 21.42 -27.93
N LEU A 404 3.45 20.53 -26.94
CA LEU A 404 3.18 19.11 -27.20
C LEU A 404 1.68 18.81 -27.22
N ASN A 405 1.23 17.94 -28.14
CA ASN A 405 -0.17 17.52 -28.24
C ASN A 405 -0.45 16.20 -27.49
N LYS A 406 0.52 15.29 -27.42
CA LYS A 406 0.46 14.05 -26.63
C LYS A 406 1.74 13.87 -25.82
N ILE A 407 1.64 13.22 -24.66
CA ILE A 407 2.77 12.83 -23.82
C ILE A 407 2.42 11.55 -23.05
N VAL A 408 3.38 10.67 -22.79
CA VAL A 408 3.20 9.55 -21.85
C VAL A 408 3.82 9.92 -20.51
N LEU A 409 3.06 9.85 -19.42
CA LEU A 409 3.57 9.95 -18.06
C LEU A 409 4.07 8.58 -17.61
N LEU A 410 5.32 8.51 -17.14
CA LEU A 410 5.90 7.36 -16.46
C LEU A 410 6.32 7.80 -15.05
N ASP A 411 5.80 7.14 -14.02
CA ASP A 411 6.27 7.38 -12.65
C ASP A 411 7.69 6.78 -12.50
N HIS A 412 8.51 7.36 -11.61
CA HIS A 412 9.93 6.99 -11.49
C HIS A 412 10.20 5.58 -10.93
N ASP A 413 9.15 4.93 -10.43
CA ASP A 413 9.10 3.60 -9.84
C ASP A 413 8.42 2.59 -10.78
N VAL A 414 8.46 2.83 -12.09
CA VAL A 414 8.08 1.84 -13.11
C VAL A 414 9.28 1.28 -13.86
N VAL A 415 9.07 0.10 -14.44
CA VAL A 415 9.99 -0.56 -15.35
C VAL A 415 9.25 -0.87 -16.65
N VAL A 416 9.78 -0.40 -17.77
CA VAL A 416 9.25 -0.70 -19.10
C VAL A 416 9.87 -1.99 -19.61
N GLN A 417 9.05 -2.91 -20.12
CA GLN A 417 9.49 -4.23 -20.61
C GLN A 417 9.19 -4.45 -22.09
N GLN A 418 8.40 -3.58 -22.72
CA GLN A 418 8.04 -3.66 -24.13
C GLN A 418 8.06 -2.28 -24.79
N ASP A 419 8.08 -2.24 -26.12
CA ASP A 419 8.06 -1.02 -26.91
C ASP A 419 6.72 -0.26 -26.76
N LEU A 420 6.77 0.98 -26.27
CA LEU A 420 5.57 1.79 -25.98
C LEU A 420 5.07 2.64 -27.16
N SER A 421 5.69 2.54 -28.34
CA SER A 421 5.38 3.40 -29.50
C SER A 421 3.91 3.32 -29.95
N GLU A 422 3.29 2.15 -29.82
CA GLU A 422 1.89 1.93 -30.21
C GLU A 422 0.88 2.74 -29.35
N LEU A 423 1.26 3.22 -28.16
CA LEU A 423 0.41 4.12 -27.36
C LEU A 423 -0.01 5.35 -28.18
N TRP A 424 0.88 5.92 -29.00
CA TRP A 424 0.56 7.10 -29.81
C TRP A 424 -0.56 6.85 -30.84
N ASN A 425 -0.71 5.59 -31.28
CA ASN A 425 -1.68 5.13 -32.26
C ASN A 425 -3.06 4.79 -31.65
N ILE A 426 -3.18 4.75 -30.32
CA ILE A 426 -4.43 4.39 -29.64
C ILE A 426 -5.54 5.42 -29.94
N ASN A 427 -6.70 4.90 -30.33
CA ASN A 427 -7.91 5.70 -30.49
C ASN A 427 -8.47 6.09 -29.12
N MET A 428 -8.12 7.29 -28.67
CA MET A 428 -8.57 7.89 -27.41
C MET A 428 -10.07 8.22 -27.39
N LYS A 429 -10.82 8.08 -28.50
CA LYS A 429 -12.27 8.41 -28.58
C LYS A 429 -12.66 9.83 -28.13
N GLY A 430 -11.70 10.77 -28.14
CA GLY A 430 -11.88 12.14 -27.63
C GLY A 430 -11.65 12.32 -26.12
N ASN A 431 -11.26 11.26 -25.40
CA ASN A 431 -10.81 11.31 -24.02
C ASN A 431 -9.44 12.01 -23.89
N VAL A 432 -9.12 12.44 -22.67
CA VAL A 432 -7.89 13.17 -22.33
C VAL A 432 -6.81 12.24 -21.80
N ILE A 433 -7.16 11.22 -21.02
CA ILE A 433 -6.23 10.24 -20.47
C ILE A 433 -6.54 8.84 -20.99
N GLY A 434 -5.51 8.09 -21.37
CA GLY A 434 -5.54 6.65 -21.57
C GLY A 434 -4.83 5.99 -20.40
N ALA A 435 -5.54 5.17 -19.62
CA ALA A 435 -5.00 4.51 -18.44
C ALA A 435 -5.58 3.10 -18.26
N VAL A 436 -4.85 2.22 -17.57
CA VAL A 436 -5.36 0.89 -17.21
C VAL A 436 -6.30 1.00 -16.01
N GLY A 437 -7.47 0.36 -16.13
CA GLY A 437 -8.49 0.34 -15.09
C GLY A 437 -8.15 -0.60 -13.93
N THR A 438 -8.37 -0.14 -12.70
CA THR A 438 -8.20 -0.91 -11.45
C THR A 438 -9.51 -1.47 -10.90
N CYS A 439 -10.58 -1.47 -11.69
CA CYS A 439 -11.93 -1.87 -11.27
C CYS A 439 -12.33 -3.31 -11.65
N GLN A 440 -11.38 -4.17 -12.03
CA GLN A 440 -11.68 -5.54 -12.45
C GLN A 440 -11.81 -6.47 -11.23
N GLU A 441 -13.01 -7.00 -10.98
CA GLU A 441 -13.24 -7.96 -9.89
C GLU A 441 -12.34 -9.20 -10.01
N GLY A 442 -11.83 -9.68 -8.87
CA GLY A 442 -10.92 -10.83 -8.81
C GLY A 442 -9.49 -10.56 -9.30
N LYS A 443 -9.14 -9.31 -9.62
CA LYS A 443 -7.77 -8.88 -9.94
C LYS A 443 -7.22 -7.93 -8.88
N ILE A 444 -5.89 -7.92 -8.75
CA ILE A 444 -5.16 -7.02 -7.84
C ILE A 444 -4.49 -5.91 -8.67
N PRO A 445 -4.51 -4.64 -8.21
CA PRO A 445 -5.42 -4.12 -7.21
C PRO A 445 -6.86 -4.04 -7.75
N PHE A 446 -7.83 -4.17 -6.85
CA PHE A 446 -9.23 -3.85 -7.10
C PHE A 446 -9.60 -2.60 -6.29
N TYR A 447 -9.74 -1.48 -6.98
CA TYR A 447 -10.14 -0.21 -6.42
C TYR A 447 -11.46 0.25 -7.06
N ARG A 448 -12.28 0.92 -6.27
CA ARG A 448 -13.47 1.65 -6.73
C ARG A 448 -13.47 3.04 -6.12
N ILE A 449 -14.06 4.01 -6.79
CA ILE A 449 -14.05 5.41 -6.34
C ILE A 449 -14.75 5.59 -4.97
N ASP A 450 -15.77 4.77 -4.66
CA ASP A 450 -16.47 4.74 -3.38
C ASP A 450 -15.64 4.20 -2.20
N MET A 451 -14.54 3.49 -2.48
CA MET A 451 -13.59 3.05 -1.44
C MET A 451 -12.76 4.22 -0.90
N PHE A 452 -12.60 5.29 -1.67
CA PHE A 452 -11.74 6.43 -1.32
C PHE A 452 -12.56 7.68 -0.98
N ILE A 453 -13.52 8.02 -1.84
CA ILE A 453 -14.28 9.27 -1.80
C ILE A 453 -15.66 9.03 -1.21
N ASN A 454 -16.06 9.82 -0.22
CA ASN A 454 -17.39 9.78 0.33
C ASN A 454 -18.40 10.43 -0.62
N LEU A 455 -18.97 9.62 -1.51
CA LEU A 455 -20.01 10.03 -2.46
C LEU A 455 -21.37 10.35 -1.79
N SER A 456 -21.48 10.27 -0.46
CA SER A 456 -22.62 10.83 0.27
C SER A 456 -22.52 12.35 0.42
N ASP A 457 -21.35 12.96 0.19
CA ASP A 457 -21.19 14.41 0.22
C ASP A 457 -21.95 15.07 -0.96
N PRO A 458 -22.89 16.00 -0.72
CA PRO A 458 -23.69 16.62 -1.78
C PRO A 458 -22.91 17.39 -2.85
N LEU A 459 -21.67 17.83 -2.55
CA LEU A 459 -20.79 18.54 -3.49
C LEU A 459 -20.19 17.59 -4.53
N ILE A 460 -19.98 16.33 -4.16
CA ILE A 460 -19.38 15.29 -5.01
C ILE A 460 -20.44 14.34 -5.54
N GLY A 461 -21.22 13.69 -4.67
CA GLY A 461 -22.09 12.55 -4.98
C GLY A 461 -23.09 12.74 -6.14
N LYS A 462 -23.49 13.97 -6.44
CA LYS A 462 -24.38 14.28 -7.58
C LYS A 462 -23.67 14.33 -8.94
N ARG A 463 -22.33 14.29 -8.97
CA ARG A 463 -21.51 14.49 -10.17
C ARG A 463 -20.77 13.23 -10.64
N PHE A 464 -20.62 12.23 -9.77
CA PHE A 464 -19.82 11.02 -10.02
C PHE A 464 -20.64 9.76 -9.77
N ASP A 465 -20.51 8.77 -10.65
CA ASP A 465 -21.03 7.41 -10.43
C ASP A 465 -20.12 6.66 -9.44
N ALA A 466 -20.73 6.02 -8.45
CA ALA A 466 -20.04 5.19 -7.46
C ALA A 466 -19.37 3.95 -8.07
N ASN A 467 -19.83 3.50 -9.24
CA ASN A 467 -19.30 2.35 -9.96
C ASN A 467 -18.29 2.76 -11.04
N ALA A 468 -17.90 4.04 -11.10
CA ALA A 468 -16.91 4.51 -12.07
C ALA A 468 -15.55 3.81 -11.87
N CYS A 469 -14.99 3.31 -12.97
CA CYS A 469 -13.70 2.62 -12.94
C CYS A 469 -12.58 3.59 -12.56
N THR A 470 -11.82 3.25 -11.51
CA THR A 470 -10.60 3.95 -11.14
C THR A 470 -9.41 3.47 -11.97
N TRP A 471 -8.29 4.19 -11.90
CA TRP A 471 -7.03 3.89 -12.59
C TRP A 471 -5.85 4.44 -11.79
N ALA A 472 -4.62 4.03 -12.09
CA ALA A 472 -3.43 4.52 -11.39
C ALA A 472 -2.61 5.50 -12.25
N PHE A 473 -1.92 6.44 -11.60
CA PHE A 473 -0.81 7.15 -12.25
C PHE A 473 0.36 6.18 -12.49
N GLY A 474 1.27 6.56 -13.39
CA GLY A 474 2.57 5.89 -13.57
C GLY A 474 2.77 5.17 -14.90
N MET A 475 1.70 4.91 -15.64
CA MET A 475 1.75 4.70 -17.09
C MET A 475 0.46 5.24 -17.68
N ASN A 476 0.51 6.47 -18.19
CA ASN A 476 -0.68 7.13 -18.71
C ASN A 476 -0.37 7.90 -20.00
N LEU A 477 -1.18 7.69 -21.03
CA LEU A 477 -1.15 8.52 -22.23
C LEU A 477 -2.04 9.74 -22.04
N PHE A 478 -1.49 10.95 -22.18
CA PHE A 478 -2.26 12.19 -22.11
C PHE A 478 -2.36 12.88 -23.47
N ASP A 479 -3.58 13.17 -23.91
CA ASP A 479 -3.86 14.11 -24.99
C ASP A 479 -3.95 15.53 -24.42
N LEU A 480 -2.81 16.23 -24.44
CA LEU A 480 -2.67 17.60 -23.95
C LEU A 480 -3.49 18.60 -24.78
N GLN A 481 -3.81 18.29 -26.03
CA GLN A 481 -4.69 19.13 -26.85
C GLN A 481 -6.14 19.08 -26.34
N GLN A 482 -6.67 17.88 -26.08
CA GLN A 482 -7.99 17.71 -25.51
C GLN A 482 -8.06 18.21 -24.06
N TRP A 483 -6.97 18.04 -23.27
CA TRP A 483 -6.85 18.62 -21.93
C TRP A 483 -7.05 20.13 -21.96
N ARG A 484 -6.32 20.84 -22.83
CA ARG A 484 -6.43 22.30 -22.99
C ARG A 484 -7.82 22.73 -23.44
N ARG A 485 -8.44 22.02 -24.40
CA ARG A 485 -9.83 22.28 -24.83
C ARG A 485 -10.87 22.12 -23.72
N HIS A 486 -10.67 21.17 -22.81
CA HIS A 486 -11.54 20.96 -21.65
C HIS A 486 -11.14 21.75 -20.40
N ASN A 487 -10.01 22.47 -20.44
CA ASN A 487 -9.47 23.26 -19.34
C ASN A 487 -9.37 22.51 -17.99
N LEU A 488 -8.93 21.24 -18.04
CA LEU A 488 -8.95 20.37 -16.85
C LEU A 488 -7.97 20.83 -15.75
N THR A 489 -6.93 21.60 -16.08
CA THR A 489 -6.07 22.25 -15.07
C THR A 489 -6.87 23.20 -14.17
N ALA A 490 -7.81 23.96 -14.73
CA ALA A 490 -8.69 24.83 -13.94
C ALA A 490 -9.70 24.04 -13.09
N VAL A 491 -10.15 22.87 -13.57
CA VAL A 491 -10.99 21.94 -12.79
C VAL A 491 -10.23 21.43 -11.57
N TYR A 492 -9.00 20.97 -11.76
CA TYR A 492 -8.11 20.57 -10.66
C TYR A 492 -7.86 21.72 -9.66
N GLN A 493 -7.53 22.92 -10.15
CA GLN A 493 -7.31 24.09 -9.30
C GLN A 493 -8.54 24.45 -8.46
N ASN A 494 -9.74 24.29 -9.01
CA ASN A 494 -10.99 24.49 -8.27
C ASN A 494 -11.14 23.48 -7.10
N TYR A 495 -10.82 22.20 -7.32
CA TYR A 495 -10.80 21.21 -6.25
C TYR A 495 -9.75 21.53 -5.17
N VAL A 496 -8.54 21.96 -5.56
CA VAL A 496 -7.51 22.41 -4.60
C VAL A 496 -8.00 23.61 -3.78
N GLN A 497 -8.65 24.59 -4.41
CA GLN A 497 -9.23 25.77 -3.73
C GLN A 497 -10.37 25.41 -2.76
N MET A 498 -11.22 24.45 -3.12
CA MET A 498 -12.23 23.87 -2.22
C MET A 498 -11.60 23.11 -1.03
N GLY A 499 -10.31 22.80 -1.11
CA GLY A 499 -9.53 22.16 -0.05
C GLY A 499 -9.31 20.67 -0.22
N LEU A 500 -9.65 20.08 -1.37
CA LEU A 500 -9.52 18.64 -1.64
C LEU A 500 -8.07 18.16 -1.84
N TRP A 501 -7.05 19.01 -1.68
CA TRP A 501 -5.65 18.54 -1.69
C TRP A 501 -5.39 17.45 -0.63
N ASN A 502 -6.24 17.36 0.40
CA ASN A 502 -6.23 16.37 1.46
C ASN A 502 -6.89 15.01 1.10
N ILE A 503 -7.10 14.69 -0.18
CA ILE A 503 -7.53 13.33 -0.59
C ILE A 503 -6.43 12.55 -1.34
N GLY A 504 -5.27 13.17 -1.56
CA GLY A 504 -4.17 12.61 -2.36
C GLY A 504 -4.33 12.85 -3.87
N SER A 505 -3.25 12.66 -4.62
CA SER A 505 -3.21 12.92 -6.07
C SER A 505 -4.10 11.95 -6.85
N LEU A 506 -4.16 10.66 -6.49
CA LEU A 506 -4.94 9.64 -7.20
C LEU A 506 -6.46 9.96 -7.22
N PRO A 507 -7.15 10.18 -6.09
CA PRO A 507 -8.57 10.55 -6.14
C PRO A 507 -8.81 11.93 -6.79
N LEU A 508 -7.89 12.89 -6.66
CA LEU A 508 -7.96 14.15 -7.44
C LEU A 508 -7.85 13.91 -8.95
N GLY A 509 -7.08 12.90 -9.37
CA GLY A 509 -7.02 12.41 -10.74
C GLY A 509 -8.39 11.96 -11.22
N TRP A 510 -9.03 11.05 -10.49
CA TRP A 510 -10.35 10.53 -10.85
C TRP A 510 -11.42 11.63 -10.89
N LEU A 511 -11.39 12.59 -9.96
CA LEU A 511 -12.31 13.74 -9.96
C LEU A 511 -12.06 14.70 -11.14
N THR A 512 -10.80 14.90 -11.53
CA THR A 512 -10.40 15.85 -12.60
C THR A 512 -10.65 15.28 -13.99
N PHE A 513 -10.39 13.99 -14.20
CA PHE A 513 -10.53 13.29 -15.49
C PHE A 513 -11.79 12.42 -15.58
N TYR A 514 -12.78 12.67 -14.72
CA TYR A 514 -14.05 11.95 -14.73
C TYR A 514 -14.75 12.10 -16.08
N ASN A 515 -15.17 10.98 -16.67
CA ASN A 515 -15.71 10.90 -18.03
C ASN A 515 -14.80 11.54 -19.10
N LYS A 516 -13.47 11.44 -18.88
CA LYS A 516 -12.38 11.85 -19.80
C LYS A 516 -11.27 10.80 -19.89
N THR A 517 -11.56 9.56 -19.51
CA THR A 517 -10.62 8.43 -19.48
C THR A 517 -11.01 7.38 -20.52
N GLU A 518 -10.07 7.00 -21.37
CA GLU A 518 -10.11 5.77 -22.17
C GLU A 518 -9.43 4.65 -21.38
N LEU A 519 -10.11 3.49 -21.24
CA LEU A 519 -9.54 2.34 -20.55
C LEU A 519 -8.66 1.54 -21.51
N LEU A 520 -7.39 1.35 -21.14
CA LEU A 520 -6.42 0.56 -21.88
C LEU A 520 -6.44 -0.91 -21.45
N ASP A 521 -5.93 -1.79 -22.30
CA ASP A 521 -5.72 -3.21 -21.96
C ASP A 521 -4.80 -3.37 -20.75
N ARG A 522 -5.11 -4.33 -19.87
CA ARG A 522 -4.39 -4.58 -18.62
C ARG A 522 -2.89 -4.88 -18.82
N GLN A 523 -2.50 -5.44 -19.96
CA GLN A 523 -1.09 -5.70 -20.28
C GLN A 523 -0.25 -4.41 -20.34
N TRP A 524 -0.85 -3.25 -20.60
CA TRP A 524 -0.10 -2.00 -20.69
C TRP A 524 0.55 -1.57 -19.36
N HIS A 525 -0.08 -1.87 -18.21
CA HIS A 525 0.35 -1.39 -16.89
C HIS A 525 -0.10 -2.36 -15.79
N VAL A 526 0.87 -3.11 -15.23
CA VAL A 526 0.65 -4.01 -14.10
C VAL A 526 1.16 -3.38 -12.80
N LEU A 527 0.29 -3.38 -11.80
CA LEU A 527 0.46 -2.76 -10.49
C LEU A 527 0.69 -3.82 -9.40
N GLY A 528 1.13 -3.36 -8.23
CA GLY A 528 1.18 -4.11 -6.98
C GLY A 528 2.58 -4.45 -6.47
N LEU A 529 3.65 -4.22 -7.25
CA LEU A 529 5.00 -4.69 -6.89
C LEU A 529 5.61 -3.91 -5.71
N GLY A 530 4.98 -2.84 -5.23
CA GLY A 530 5.40 -2.09 -4.03
C GLY A 530 4.61 -2.42 -2.75
N TYR A 531 3.56 -3.26 -2.78
CA TYR A 531 2.86 -3.73 -1.57
C TYR A 531 2.45 -5.22 -1.56
N SER A 532 2.19 -5.86 -2.71
CA SER A 532 1.70 -7.24 -2.80
C SER A 532 2.76 -8.24 -3.26
N SER A 533 2.97 -9.31 -2.49
CA SER A 533 3.77 -10.47 -2.88
C SER A 533 3.10 -11.37 -3.92
N ASP A 534 1.83 -11.12 -4.25
CA ASP A 534 0.95 -12.11 -4.88
C ASP A 534 0.56 -11.73 -6.32
N VAL A 535 1.26 -10.76 -6.90
CA VAL A 535 1.09 -10.38 -8.31
C VAL A 535 1.51 -11.57 -9.19
N ASP A 536 0.61 -11.95 -10.10
CA ASP A 536 0.81 -13.14 -10.95
C ASP A 536 2.04 -12.96 -11.84
N ARG A 537 2.85 -14.03 -11.93
CA ARG A 537 4.11 -13.99 -12.67
C ARG A 537 3.91 -13.85 -14.18
N ASN A 538 2.84 -14.44 -14.74
CA ASN A 538 2.56 -14.32 -16.17
C ASN A 538 2.03 -12.92 -16.48
N GLU A 539 1.23 -12.31 -15.60
CA GLU A 539 0.86 -10.89 -15.73
C GLU A 539 2.11 -9.98 -15.72
N ILE A 540 3.07 -10.22 -14.83
CA ILE A 540 4.35 -9.49 -14.83
C ILE A 540 5.14 -9.72 -16.13
N GLU A 541 5.30 -10.96 -16.59
CA GLU A 541 6.10 -11.28 -17.79
C GLU A 541 5.44 -10.79 -19.10
N GLN A 542 4.12 -10.65 -19.14
CA GLN A 542 3.36 -10.14 -20.30
C GLN A 542 3.14 -8.62 -20.27
N ALA A 543 3.44 -7.94 -19.15
CA ALA A 543 3.21 -6.51 -19.01
C ALA A 543 4.19 -5.66 -19.84
N SER A 544 3.67 -4.63 -20.52
CA SER A 544 4.48 -3.60 -21.17
C SER A 544 5.17 -2.69 -20.15
N VAL A 545 4.51 -2.39 -19.04
CA VAL A 545 5.06 -1.64 -17.90
C VAL A 545 4.64 -2.29 -16.58
N ILE A 546 5.58 -2.46 -15.66
CA ILE A 546 5.34 -2.93 -14.28
C ILE A 546 5.64 -1.80 -13.28
N HIS A 547 4.83 -1.68 -12.24
CA HIS A 547 4.89 -0.59 -11.27
C HIS A 547 5.15 -1.10 -9.86
N TYR A 548 6.10 -0.48 -9.17
CA TYR A 548 6.35 -0.65 -7.74
C TYR A 548 5.50 0.33 -6.90
N ASP A 549 4.23 0.52 -7.26
CA ASP A 549 3.26 1.31 -6.51
C ASP A 549 3.13 0.75 -5.08
N GLY A 550 3.24 1.63 -4.08
CA GLY A 550 3.40 1.26 -2.67
C GLY A 550 4.74 1.64 -2.05
N LEU A 551 4.96 1.23 -0.80
CA LEU A 551 6.10 1.67 0.01
C LEU A 551 7.41 0.92 -0.27
N ARG A 552 7.34 -0.32 -0.76
CA ARG A 552 8.50 -1.21 -0.95
C ARG A 552 9.19 -0.97 -2.30
N LYS A 553 9.71 0.25 -2.51
CA LYS A 553 10.44 0.63 -3.73
C LYS A 553 11.71 -0.21 -3.91
N PRO A 554 12.12 -0.56 -5.14
CA PRO A 554 13.20 -1.52 -5.41
C PRO A 554 14.61 -1.03 -4.98
N TRP A 555 14.77 0.27 -4.75
CA TRP A 555 16.00 0.91 -4.26
C TRP A 555 16.08 1.06 -2.73
N LEU A 556 15.17 0.45 -1.97
CA LEU A 556 15.11 0.49 -0.51
C LEU A 556 15.39 -0.90 0.09
N ASP A 557 15.91 -0.93 1.31
CA ASP A 557 16.17 -2.18 2.04
C ASP A 557 14.88 -2.96 2.35
N ILE A 558 13.73 -2.28 2.35
CA ILE A 558 12.38 -2.87 2.50
C ILE A 558 11.76 -3.37 1.19
N ALA A 559 12.50 -3.39 0.07
CA ALA A 559 12.03 -3.91 -1.21
C ALA A 559 11.62 -5.39 -1.11
N MET A 560 10.61 -5.81 -1.88
CA MET A 560 10.29 -7.24 -2.01
C MET A 560 11.33 -7.93 -2.89
N GLY A 561 12.12 -8.83 -2.31
CA GLY A 561 13.25 -9.50 -2.97
C GLY A 561 12.86 -10.16 -4.30
N ARG A 562 11.69 -10.80 -4.37
CA ARG A 562 11.15 -11.47 -5.57
C ARG A 562 10.94 -10.55 -6.79
N TYR A 563 10.87 -9.23 -6.60
CA TYR A 563 10.70 -8.27 -7.70
C TYR A 563 11.95 -7.43 -7.98
N LYS A 564 12.92 -7.39 -7.07
CA LYS A 564 14.09 -6.48 -7.15
C LYS A 564 14.85 -6.61 -8.49
N SER A 565 14.98 -7.83 -9.00
CA SER A 565 15.69 -8.17 -10.24
C SER A 565 15.10 -7.56 -11.52
N TYR A 566 13.79 -7.25 -11.57
CA TYR A 566 13.22 -6.60 -12.75
C TYR A 566 13.67 -5.15 -12.89
N TRP A 567 14.03 -4.49 -11.77
CA TRP A 567 14.53 -3.10 -11.76
C TRP A 567 16.06 -3.04 -11.83
N THR A 568 16.76 -3.86 -11.05
CA THR A 568 18.24 -3.80 -10.95
C THR A 568 18.95 -4.12 -12.26
N LYS A 569 18.36 -4.96 -13.13
CA LYS A 569 18.90 -5.30 -14.45
C LYS A 569 19.08 -4.09 -15.40
N PHE A 570 18.47 -2.94 -15.11
CA PHE A 570 18.59 -1.71 -15.89
C PHE A 570 19.62 -0.71 -15.34
N LEU A 571 20.36 -1.10 -14.28
CA LEU A 571 21.41 -0.29 -13.67
C LEU A 571 22.74 -1.03 -13.72
N ASN A 572 23.79 -0.32 -14.14
CA ASN A 572 25.15 -0.86 -14.10
C ASN A 572 25.76 -0.63 -12.72
N PHE A 573 25.67 -1.63 -11.83
CA PHE A 573 26.24 -1.57 -10.48
C PHE A 573 27.77 -1.52 -10.46
N ASP A 574 28.46 -1.85 -11.56
CA ASP A 574 29.92 -1.68 -11.68
C ASP A 574 30.33 -0.21 -11.90
N ASN A 575 29.36 0.71 -12.05
CA ASN A 575 29.62 2.14 -12.12
C ASN A 575 30.34 2.63 -10.85
N ILE A 576 31.46 3.31 -11.03
CA ILE A 576 32.36 3.75 -9.96
C ILE A 576 31.66 4.58 -8.87
N PHE A 577 30.65 5.39 -9.21
CA PHE A 577 29.91 6.20 -8.23
C PHE A 577 28.98 5.34 -7.35
N LEU A 578 28.48 4.21 -7.86
CA LEU A 578 27.67 3.27 -7.09
C LEU A 578 28.54 2.47 -6.13
N GLN A 579 29.67 1.94 -6.62
CA GLN A 579 30.67 1.23 -5.81
C GLN A 579 31.21 2.11 -4.68
N GLN A 580 31.61 3.36 -4.98
CA GLN A 580 32.09 4.33 -3.98
C GLN A 580 31.04 4.78 -2.95
N CYS A 581 29.76 4.42 -3.14
CA CYS A 581 28.66 4.70 -2.23
C CYS A 581 28.01 3.44 -1.67
N ASN A 582 28.66 2.27 -1.80
CA ASN A 582 28.19 0.97 -1.31
C ASN A 582 26.78 0.60 -1.80
N LEU A 583 26.44 0.98 -3.04
CA LEU A 583 25.19 0.60 -3.69
C LEU A 583 25.37 -0.72 -4.44
N GLN A 584 24.53 -1.71 -4.13
CA GLN A 584 24.57 -3.07 -4.66
C GLN A 584 23.18 -3.50 -5.13
N ALA A 585 23.13 -4.54 -5.98
CA ALA A 585 21.91 -5.07 -6.58
C ALA A 585 20.92 -5.65 -5.55
#